data_AF-A0A6B2I2L4-F1
#
_entry.id   AF-A0A6B2I2L4-F1
#
_cell.length_a   1.000
_cell.length_b   1.000
_cell.length_c   1.000
_cell.angle_alpha   90.00
_cell.angle_beta   90.00
_cell.angle_gamma   90.00
#
_symmetry.space_group_name_H-M   'P 1'
#
loop_
_entity.id
_entity.type
_entity.pdbx_description
1 polymer ?
#
loop_
_entity_poly.entity_id
_entity_poly.type
_entity_poly.pdbx_seq_one_letter_code
_entity_poly.pdbx_strand_id
1 'polypeptide(L)'
;MKLIYTRIAAAAALEVGTIANPDYYEHPNRSAEEVIIYGDYPKIQNDYQALDIPVEVRKLEEPAKTTLATVNVAVGITPELQEVIDKTKAECEKVVEENGQLKQKIEILEQASGDSSELISENSRLKDAVLQADNATKAAEEKVVSIQAEFDAFKNDVAAMQARIAELEAGKAAENSATETAANDFENWSNDQLKEYLASKNIGYKPSATKAELLKLIPKE
;
A
#
# COMPACT_ATOMS: atom_id res chain seq x y z
N MET A 1 4.59 -66.01 8.64
CA MET A 1 5.40 -64.93 9.26
C MET A 1 4.49 -63.96 10.01
N LYS A 2 4.81 -63.62 11.27
CA LYS A 2 4.06 -62.62 12.06
C LYS A 2 4.56 -61.21 11.79
N LEU A 3 3.65 -60.29 11.44
CA LEU A 3 3.98 -58.89 11.12
C LEU A 3 3.35 -57.95 12.15
N ILE A 4 4.12 -56.98 12.63
CA ILE A 4 3.71 -56.10 13.73
C ILE A 4 3.86 -54.65 13.27
N TYR A 5 2.74 -53.94 13.12
CA TYR A 5 2.72 -52.53 12.77
C TYR A 5 2.69 -51.67 14.03
N THR A 6 3.75 -50.87 14.26
CA THR A 6 3.81 -49.90 15.35
C THR A 6 4.75 -48.75 15.01
N ARG A 7 4.44 -47.53 15.49
CA ARG A 7 5.39 -46.40 15.50
C ARG A 7 6.37 -46.45 16.68
N ILE A 8 6.03 -47.24 17.71
CA ILE A 8 6.80 -47.36 18.95
C ILE A 8 7.34 -48.78 19.03
N ALA A 9 8.62 -48.98 18.68
CA ALA A 9 9.23 -50.31 18.70
C ALA A 9 9.16 -50.98 20.09
N ALA A 10 9.22 -50.18 21.17
CA ALA A 10 9.08 -50.66 22.54
C ALA A 10 7.71 -51.32 22.82
N ALA A 11 6.63 -50.90 22.13
CA ALA A 11 5.31 -51.49 22.29
C ALA A 11 5.25 -52.95 21.78
N ALA A 12 6.19 -53.33 20.90
CA ALA A 12 6.33 -54.67 20.34
C ALA A 12 7.51 -55.47 20.94
N ALA A 13 8.16 -54.96 22.00
CA ALA A 13 9.40 -55.56 22.53
C ALA A 13 9.24 -56.99 23.09
N LEU A 14 8.01 -57.38 23.46
CA LEU A 14 7.67 -58.73 23.95
C LEU A 14 7.13 -59.64 22.85
N GLU A 15 6.92 -59.12 21.64
CA GLU A 15 6.36 -59.85 20.51
C GLU A 15 7.49 -60.39 19.62
N VAL A 16 7.37 -61.64 19.19
CA VAL A 16 8.33 -62.26 18.25
C VAL A 16 7.76 -62.17 16.84
N GLY A 17 8.26 -61.24 16.04
CA GLY A 17 7.80 -61.03 14.66
C GLY A 17 8.58 -59.94 13.94
N THR A 18 8.22 -59.69 12.68
CA THR A 18 8.80 -58.59 11.90
C THR A 18 8.07 -57.30 12.25
N ILE A 19 8.81 -56.31 12.75
CA ILE A 19 8.27 -54.99 13.06
C ILE A 19 8.31 -54.13 11.80
N ALA A 20 7.18 -53.50 11.47
CA ALA A 20 7.04 -52.57 10.36
C ALA A 20 6.46 -51.25 10.87
N ASN A 21 6.90 -50.13 10.28
CA ASN A 21 6.31 -48.84 10.58
C ASN A 21 5.01 -48.68 9.75
N PRO A 22 3.85 -48.42 10.39
CA PRO A 22 2.60 -48.22 9.67
C PRO A 22 2.62 -47.02 8.72
N ASP A 23 3.51 -46.03 8.93
CA ASP A 23 3.65 -44.86 8.05
C ASP A 23 4.24 -45.20 6.68
N TYR A 24 4.94 -46.33 6.56
CA TYR A 24 5.50 -46.82 5.30
C TYR A 24 4.65 -47.92 4.66
N TYR A 25 3.39 -48.05 5.10
CA TYR A 25 2.50 -49.06 4.58
C TYR A 25 1.92 -48.66 3.22
N GLU A 26 2.30 -49.39 2.17
CA GLU A 26 1.71 -49.23 0.83
C GLU A 26 0.70 -50.34 0.54
N HIS A 27 1.15 -51.61 0.66
CA HIS A 27 0.39 -52.81 0.29
C HIS A 27 0.61 -53.96 1.30
N PRO A 28 -0.34 -54.89 1.44
CA PRO A 28 -0.20 -56.02 2.35
C PRO A 28 0.89 -56.99 1.90
N ASN A 29 1.76 -57.35 2.84
CA ASN A 29 2.72 -58.44 2.65
C ASN A 29 2.00 -59.78 2.67
N ARG A 30 1.91 -60.42 1.49
CA ARG A 30 1.21 -61.70 1.29
C ARG A 30 1.86 -62.91 1.97
N SER A 31 3.09 -62.77 2.48
CA SER A 31 3.77 -63.80 3.26
C SER A 31 3.44 -63.72 4.77
N ALA A 32 2.60 -62.77 5.18
CA ALA A 32 2.14 -62.67 6.56
C ALA A 32 1.09 -63.74 6.86
N GLU A 33 1.23 -64.39 8.01
CA GLU A 33 0.28 -65.39 8.54
C GLU A 33 -0.59 -64.79 9.66
N GLU A 34 -0.08 -63.79 10.38
CA GLU A 34 -0.84 -63.00 11.34
C GLU A 34 -0.28 -61.56 11.36
N VAL A 35 -1.16 -60.60 11.67
CA VAL A 35 -0.79 -59.19 11.78
C VAL A 35 -1.27 -58.60 13.10
N ILE A 36 -0.37 -57.95 13.83
CA ILE A 36 -0.71 -57.12 14.99
C ILE A 36 -0.56 -55.66 14.61
N ILE A 37 -1.58 -54.85 14.90
CA ILE A 37 -1.58 -53.41 14.65
C ILE A 37 -1.70 -52.68 15.98
N TYR A 38 -0.64 -51.97 16.37
CA TYR A 38 -0.66 -51.09 17.53
C TYR A 38 -1.09 -49.70 17.09
N GLY A 39 -2.30 -49.29 17.47
CA GLY A 39 -2.91 -48.02 17.08
C GLY A 39 -4.07 -48.15 16.10
N ASP A 40 -4.60 -47.01 15.68
CA ASP A 40 -5.73 -46.95 14.74
C ASP A 40 -5.21 -46.77 13.30
N TYR A 41 -5.15 -47.88 12.56
CA TYR A 41 -4.73 -47.89 11.16
C TYR A 41 -5.73 -48.69 10.29
N PRO A 42 -6.91 -48.11 9.99
CA PRO A 42 -7.99 -48.82 9.31
C PRO A 42 -7.61 -49.37 7.93
N LYS A 43 -6.75 -48.66 7.19
CA LYS A 43 -6.26 -49.12 5.88
C LYS A 43 -5.53 -50.45 5.99
N ILE A 44 -4.59 -50.56 6.93
CA ILE A 44 -3.78 -51.77 7.15
C ILE A 44 -4.70 -52.91 7.57
N GLN A 45 -5.61 -52.65 8.52
CA GLN A 45 -6.56 -53.64 9.00
C GLN A 45 -7.44 -54.19 7.86
N ASN A 46 -8.04 -53.31 7.08
CA ASN A 46 -8.93 -53.70 5.98
C ASN A 46 -8.18 -54.49 4.89
N ASP A 47 -6.98 -54.04 4.51
CA ASP A 47 -6.18 -54.68 3.45
C ASP A 47 -5.79 -56.12 3.84
N TYR A 48 -5.49 -56.40 5.12
CA TYR A 48 -5.20 -57.75 5.59
C TYR A 48 -6.44 -58.60 5.82
N GLN A 49 -7.53 -58.02 6.32
CA GLN A 49 -8.82 -58.72 6.45
C GLN A 49 -9.39 -59.14 5.09
N ALA A 50 -9.22 -58.32 4.04
CA ALA A 50 -9.61 -58.66 2.67
C ALA A 50 -8.82 -59.84 2.08
N LEU A 51 -7.69 -60.21 2.70
CA LEU A 51 -6.88 -61.37 2.33
C LEU A 51 -7.12 -62.58 3.26
N ASP A 52 -8.14 -62.53 4.12
CA ASP A 52 -8.42 -63.53 5.16
C ASP A 52 -7.23 -63.79 6.11
N ILE A 53 -6.33 -62.81 6.27
CA ILE A 53 -5.22 -62.87 7.22
C ILE A 53 -5.72 -62.34 8.57
N PRO A 54 -5.51 -63.07 9.68
CA PRO A 54 -5.95 -62.62 11.01
C PRO A 54 -5.23 -61.34 11.44
N VAL A 55 -6.02 -60.34 11.85
CA VAL A 55 -5.54 -59.04 12.33
C VAL A 55 -5.98 -58.79 13.77
N GLU A 56 -5.02 -58.53 14.65
CA GLU A 56 -5.26 -58.10 16.03
C GLU A 56 -4.94 -56.60 16.18
N VAL A 57 -5.92 -55.80 16.54
CA VAL A 57 -5.72 -54.36 16.83
C VAL A 57 -5.56 -54.16 18.32
N ARG A 58 -4.42 -53.60 18.73
CA ARG A 58 -4.09 -53.28 20.12
C ARG A 58 -4.01 -51.76 20.31
N LYS A 59 -4.46 -51.28 21.46
CA LYS A 59 -4.27 -49.88 21.83
C LYS A 59 -2.79 -49.63 22.07
N LEU A 60 -2.25 -48.58 21.44
CA LEU A 60 -1.02 -47.95 21.90
C LEU A 60 -1.35 -47.29 23.23
N GLU A 61 -0.93 -47.89 24.34
CA GLU A 61 -0.79 -47.13 25.57
C GLU A 61 0.30 -46.11 25.29
N GLU A 62 -0.05 -44.82 25.26
CA GLU A 62 0.94 -43.76 25.26
C GLU A 62 1.89 -44.05 26.42
N PRO A 63 3.22 -43.99 26.21
CA PRO A 63 4.13 -44.09 27.33
C PRO A 63 3.66 -43.03 28.31
N ALA A 64 3.24 -43.45 29.52
CA ALA A 64 2.87 -42.55 30.57
C ALA A 64 3.91 -41.45 30.56
N LYS A 65 3.51 -40.18 30.35
CA LYS A 65 4.41 -39.04 30.39
C LYS A 65 5.21 -39.20 31.67
N THR A 66 6.41 -39.72 31.55
CA THR A 66 7.38 -39.74 32.60
C THR A 66 7.69 -38.27 32.73
N THR A 67 6.97 -37.58 33.62
CA THR A 67 7.65 -36.62 34.48
C THR A 67 8.94 -37.32 34.84
N LEU A 68 10.08 -36.77 34.39
CA LEU A 68 11.37 -37.25 34.83
C LEU A 68 11.29 -37.29 36.35
N ALA A 69 10.97 -38.45 36.91
CA ALA A 69 11.53 -38.84 38.16
C ALA A 69 13.01 -38.81 37.82
N THR A 70 13.71 -37.82 38.35
CA THR A 70 15.14 -37.89 38.56
C THR A 70 15.37 -39.19 39.34
N VAL A 71 15.49 -40.28 38.61
CA VAL A 71 16.18 -41.44 39.11
C VAL A 71 17.60 -40.91 39.23
N ASN A 72 17.97 -40.48 40.43
CA ASN A 72 19.36 -40.38 40.85
C ASN A 72 19.90 -41.81 40.80
N VAL A 73 20.11 -42.32 39.58
CA VAL A 73 21.02 -43.42 39.36
C VAL A 73 22.37 -42.80 39.69
N ALA A 74 22.82 -43.00 40.93
CA ALA A 74 24.21 -42.81 41.33
C ALA A 74 25.08 -43.88 40.65
N VAL A 75 24.96 -44.05 39.32
CA VAL A 75 26.13 -44.35 38.51
C VAL A 75 26.87 -43.03 38.56
N GLY A 76 27.92 -42.97 39.37
CA GLY A 76 28.77 -41.79 39.43
C GLY A 76 29.21 -41.47 38.02
N ILE A 77 28.56 -40.49 37.40
CA ILE A 77 29.06 -39.83 36.21
C ILE A 77 30.46 -39.40 36.62
N THR A 78 31.48 -39.90 35.94
CA THR A 78 32.84 -39.52 36.31
C THR A 78 32.94 -37.99 36.19
N PRO A 79 33.67 -37.30 37.08
CA PRO A 79 33.73 -35.84 37.09
C PRO A 79 34.02 -35.23 35.71
N GLU A 80 34.80 -35.94 34.89
CA GLU A 80 35.13 -35.54 33.52
C GLU A 80 33.90 -35.52 32.60
N LEU A 81 32.97 -36.49 32.74
CA LEU A 81 31.77 -36.53 31.93
C LEU A 81 30.76 -35.45 32.36
N GLN A 82 30.71 -35.09 33.65
CA GLN A 82 29.89 -33.99 34.14
C GLN A 82 30.41 -32.63 33.63
N GLU A 83 31.72 -32.41 33.65
CA GLU A 83 32.35 -31.20 33.09
C GLU A 83 32.06 -31.03 31.60
N VAL A 84 32.12 -32.11 30.82
CA VAL A 84 31.78 -32.10 29.39
C VAL A 84 30.31 -31.76 29.17
N ILE A 85 29.39 -32.28 29.99
CA ILE A 85 27.96 -31.97 29.90
C ILE A 85 27.71 -30.49 30.20
N ASP A 86 28.30 -29.96 31.27
CA ASP A 86 28.12 -28.56 31.67
C ASP A 86 28.71 -27.60 30.62
N LYS A 87 29.89 -27.91 30.09
CA LYS A 87 30.50 -27.16 28.99
C LYS A 87 29.64 -27.19 27.73
N THR A 88 29.15 -28.36 27.34
CA THR A 88 28.28 -28.51 26.15
C THR A 88 27.00 -27.72 26.32
N LYS A 89 26.40 -27.73 27.52
CA LYS A 89 25.21 -26.93 27.83
C LYS A 89 25.48 -25.43 27.69
N ALA A 90 26.61 -24.96 28.23
CA ALA A 90 27.02 -23.56 28.09
C ALA A 90 27.26 -23.17 26.61
N GLU A 91 27.87 -24.05 25.81
CA GLU A 91 28.04 -23.84 24.37
C GLU A 91 26.69 -23.79 23.64
N CYS A 92 25.74 -24.67 23.97
CA CYS A 92 24.39 -24.63 23.41
C CYS A 92 23.67 -23.33 23.76
N GLU A 93 23.72 -22.87 25.01
CA GLU A 93 23.12 -21.60 25.44
C GLU A 93 23.71 -20.42 24.65
N LYS A 94 25.03 -20.39 24.49
CA LYS A 94 25.72 -19.37 23.69
C LYS A 94 25.28 -19.39 22.22
N VAL A 95 25.21 -20.57 21.60
CA VAL A 95 24.78 -20.70 20.19
C VAL A 95 23.32 -20.27 20.00
N VAL A 96 22.45 -20.51 20.99
CA VAL A 96 21.07 -20.03 20.96
C VAL A 96 21.02 -18.50 21.00
N GLU A 97 21.81 -17.87 21.86
CA GLU A 97 21.89 -16.41 21.94
C GLU A 97 22.45 -15.79 20.66
N GLU A 98 23.56 -16.33 20.13
CA GLU A 98 24.15 -15.89 18.87
C GLU A 98 23.18 -16.03 17.70
N ASN A 99 22.44 -17.14 17.62
CA ASN A 99 21.39 -17.32 16.60
C ASN A 99 20.25 -16.29 16.74
N GLY A 100 19.88 -15.92 17.97
CA GLY A 100 18.91 -14.85 18.22
C GLY A 100 19.39 -13.51 17.68
N GLN A 101 20.64 -13.15 17.96
CA GLN A 101 21.26 -11.92 17.46
C GLN A 101 21.42 -11.92 15.93
N LEU A 102 21.79 -13.07 15.34
CA LEU A 102 21.90 -13.20 13.88
C LEU A 102 20.56 -13.01 13.18
N LYS A 103 19.48 -13.58 13.72
CA LYS A 103 18.12 -13.37 13.18
C LYS A 103 17.73 -11.89 13.19
N GLN A 104 17.99 -11.18 14.29
CA GLN A 104 17.73 -9.73 14.36
C GLN A 104 18.56 -8.95 13.33
N LYS A 105 19.83 -9.31 13.14
CA LYS A 105 20.67 -8.67 12.12
C LYS A 105 20.14 -8.90 10.70
N ILE A 106 19.66 -10.11 10.39
CA ILE A 106 19.07 -10.43 9.10
C ILE A 106 17.83 -9.57 8.86
N GLU A 107 16.93 -9.47 9.83
CA GLU A 107 15.70 -8.65 9.71
C GLU A 107 16.02 -7.16 9.46
N ILE A 108 17.02 -6.61 10.17
CA ILE A 108 17.49 -5.24 9.95
C ILE A 108 18.05 -5.07 8.53
N LEU A 109 18.84 -6.03 8.05
CA LEU A 109 19.43 -5.98 6.70
C LEU A 109 18.37 -6.10 5.60
N GLU A 110 17.37 -6.96 5.79
CA GLU A 110 16.23 -7.09 4.88
C GLU A 110 15.45 -5.77 4.79
N GLN A 111 15.13 -5.16 5.93
CA GLN A 111 14.48 -3.84 5.96
C GLN A 111 15.32 -2.78 5.25
N ALA A 112 16.62 -2.68 5.58
CA ALA A 112 17.52 -1.71 4.95
C ALA A 112 17.66 -1.93 3.44
N SER A 113 17.60 -3.18 2.98
CA SER A 113 17.62 -3.48 1.54
C SER A 113 16.34 -3.02 0.83
N GLY A 114 15.18 -3.15 1.49
CA GLY A 114 13.90 -2.61 1.02
C GLY A 114 13.94 -1.09 0.92
N ASP A 115 14.31 -0.41 2.00
CA ASP A 115 14.43 1.05 2.05
C ASP A 115 15.41 1.57 0.99
N SER A 116 16.54 0.88 0.79
CA SER A 116 17.51 1.25 -0.26
C SER A 116 16.93 1.12 -1.66
N SER A 117 16.10 0.10 -1.92
CA SER A 117 15.43 -0.07 -3.22
C SER A 117 14.43 1.05 -3.49
N GLU A 118 13.64 1.45 -2.48
CA GLU A 118 12.72 2.57 -2.57
C GLU A 118 13.45 3.88 -2.86
N LEU A 119 14.54 4.15 -2.13
CA LEU A 119 15.35 5.35 -2.35
C LEU A 119 15.95 5.42 -3.76
N ILE A 120 16.39 4.29 -4.32
CA ILE A 120 16.92 4.23 -5.70
C ILE A 120 15.81 4.55 -6.71
N SER A 121 14.61 4.02 -6.50
CA SER A 121 13.45 4.30 -7.34
C SER A 121 13.06 5.79 -7.28
N GLU A 122 12.99 6.37 -6.08
CA GLU A 122 12.65 7.78 -5.91
C GLU A 122 13.72 8.71 -6.48
N ASN A 123 15.00 8.36 -6.35
CA ASN A 123 16.09 9.13 -6.96
C ASN A 123 15.97 9.14 -8.50
N SER A 124 15.57 8.01 -9.09
CA SER A 124 15.30 7.93 -10.53
C SER A 124 14.12 8.81 -10.96
N ARG A 125 13.01 8.78 -10.22
CA ARG A 125 11.85 9.67 -10.45
C ARG A 125 12.23 11.15 -10.33
N LEU A 126 12.98 11.51 -9.29
CA LEU A 126 13.44 12.88 -9.08
C LEU A 126 14.36 13.36 -10.21
N LYS A 127 15.25 12.49 -10.69
CA LYS A 127 16.10 12.78 -11.84
C LYS A 127 15.28 13.07 -13.10
N ASP A 128 14.26 12.26 -13.38
CA ASP A 128 13.38 12.47 -14.52
C ASP A 128 12.57 13.77 -14.39
N ALA A 129 12.05 14.06 -13.18
CA ALA A 129 11.33 15.29 -12.89
C ALA A 129 12.21 16.54 -13.07
N VAL A 130 13.47 16.48 -12.64
CA VAL A 130 14.45 17.56 -12.83
C VAL A 130 14.74 17.78 -14.31
N LEU A 131 14.92 16.72 -15.10
CA LEU A 131 15.13 16.84 -16.55
C LEU A 131 13.92 17.47 -17.24
N GLN A 132 12.71 17.09 -16.84
CA GLN A 132 11.48 17.68 -17.37
C GLN A 132 11.38 19.17 -17.01
N ALA A 133 11.69 19.54 -15.76
CA ALA A 133 11.68 20.93 -15.31
C ALA A 133 12.73 21.79 -16.02
N ASP A 134 13.94 21.26 -16.23
CA ASP A 134 15.01 21.93 -16.98
C ASP A 134 14.58 22.22 -18.43
N ASN A 135 14.00 21.24 -19.12
CA ASN A 135 13.48 21.43 -20.47
C ASN A 135 12.34 22.44 -20.54
N ALA A 136 11.40 22.40 -19.59
CA ALA A 136 10.32 23.38 -19.50
C ALA A 136 10.85 24.79 -19.25
N THR A 137 11.90 24.91 -18.44
CA THR A 137 12.56 26.19 -18.12
C THR A 137 13.23 26.76 -19.36
N LYS A 138 14.00 25.97 -20.11
CA LYS A 138 14.61 26.37 -21.39
C LYS A 138 13.56 26.85 -22.40
N ALA A 139 12.47 26.11 -22.54
CA ALA A 139 11.38 26.51 -23.44
C ALA A 139 10.69 27.81 -23.00
N ALA A 140 10.59 28.06 -21.69
CA ALA A 140 10.05 29.32 -21.17
C ALA A 140 11.03 30.49 -21.40
N GLU A 141 12.33 30.28 -21.19
CA GLU A 141 13.37 31.27 -21.44
C GLU A 141 13.40 31.69 -22.92
N GLU A 142 13.31 30.74 -23.85
CA GLU A 142 13.22 31.01 -25.29
C GLU A 142 12.01 31.90 -25.63
N LYS A 143 10.84 31.60 -25.04
CA LYS A 143 9.64 32.43 -25.24
C LYS A 143 9.80 33.83 -24.66
N VAL A 144 10.41 33.97 -23.49
CA VAL A 144 10.67 35.27 -22.88
C VAL A 144 11.58 36.11 -23.77
N VAL A 145 12.65 35.52 -24.32
CA VAL A 145 13.55 36.22 -25.24
C VAL A 145 12.81 36.65 -26.52
N SER A 146 11.97 35.78 -27.10
CA SER A 146 11.16 36.14 -28.27
C SER A 146 10.20 37.29 -27.99
N ILE A 147 9.44 37.20 -26.89
CA ILE A 147 8.50 38.25 -26.47
C ILE A 147 9.22 39.56 -26.20
N GLN A 148 10.39 39.51 -25.56
CA GLN A 148 11.19 40.70 -25.31
C GLN A 148 11.63 41.37 -26.62
N ALA A 149 12.08 40.57 -27.59
CA ALA A 149 12.46 41.09 -28.91
C ALA A 149 11.26 41.71 -29.65
N GLU A 150 10.09 41.06 -29.63
CA GLU A 150 8.85 41.59 -30.20
C GLU A 150 8.41 42.87 -29.51
N PHE A 151 8.50 42.94 -28.19
CA PHE A 151 8.17 44.12 -27.40
C PHE A 151 9.11 45.29 -27.72
N ASP A 152 10.41 45.04 -27.83
CA ASP A 152 11.38 46.07 -28.20
C ASP A 152 11.18 46.53 -29.64
N ALA A 153 10.86 45.62 -30.57
CA ALA A 153 10.48 45.98 -31.94
C ALA A 153 9.23 46.87 -31.98
N PHE A 154 8.19 46.51 -31.23
CA PHE A 154 6.95 47.30 -31.12
C PHE A 154 7.20 48.70 -30.54
N LYS A 155 7.99 48.82 -29.47
CA LYS A 155 8.34 50.12 -28.88
C LYS A 155 9.08 51.04 -29.83
N ASN A 156 9.85 50.48 -30.75
CA ASN A 156 10.61 51.24 -31.74
C ASN A 156 9.79 51.56 -33.00
N ASP A 157 8.57 51.04 -33.13
CA ASP A 157 7.64 51.35 -34.23
C ASP A 157 6.50 52.27 -33.75
N VAL A 158 6.70 53.57 -33.93
CA VAL A 158 5.71 54.60 -33.57
C VAL A 158 4.40 54.44 -34.36
N ALA A 159 4.46 53.99 -35.62
CA ALA A 159 3.27 53.82 -36.45
C ALA A 159 2.43 52.63 -35.96
N ALA A 160 3.07 51.52 -35.61
CA ALA A 160 2.40 50.37 -35.00
C ALA A 160 1.78 50.73 -33.64
N MET A 161 2.47 51.51 -32.80
CA MET A 161 1.91 52.00 -31.54
C MET A 161 0.68 52.89 -31.77
N GLN A 162 0.74 53.82 -32.71
CA GLN A 162 -0.39 54.69 -33.06
C GLN A 162 -1.59 53.90 -33.61
N ALA A 163 -1.35 52.90 -34.45
CA ALA A 163 -2.41 52.00 -34.94
C ALA A 163 -3.09 51.27 -33.78
N ARG A 164 -2.33 50.80 -32.79
CA ARG A 164 -2.88 50.13 -31.59
C ARG A 164 -3.66 51.09 -30.70
N ILE A 165 -3.19 52.33 -30.53
CA ILE A 165 -3.93 53.39 -29.82
C ILE A 165 -5.28 53.64 -30.51
N ALA A 166 -5.28 53.81 -31.83
CA ALA A 166 -6.51 54.04 -32.61
C ALA A 166 -7.50 52.87 -32.49
N GLU A 167 -7.02 51.62 -32.51
CA GLU A 167 -7.85 50.44 -32.29
C GLU A 167 -8.46 50.41 -30.88
N LEU A 168 -7.66 50.70 -29.85
CA LEU A 168 -8.12 50.76 -28.46
C LEU A 168 -9.14 51.90 -28.24
N GLU A 169 -8.92 53.06 -28.85
CA GLU A 169 -9.86 54.18 -28.82
C GLU A 169 -11.17 53.86 -29.54
N ALA A 170 -11.11 53.17 -30.70
CA ALA A 170 -12.29 52.71 -31.42
C ALA A 170 -13.07 51.64 -30.62
N GLY A 171 -12.38 50.73 -29.95
CA GLY A 171 -13.00 49.75 -29.04
C GLY A 171 -13.67 50.43 -27.84
N LYS A 172 -13.03 51.46 -27.28
CA LYS A 172 -13.60 52.28 -26.20
C LYS A 172 -14.82 53.08 -26.65
N ALA A 173 -14.85 53.55 -27.91
CA ALA A 173 -16.03 54.18 -28.50
C ALA A 173 -17.19 53.20 -28.67
N ALA A 174 -16.93 51.90 -28.91
CA ALA A 174 -17.97 50.87 -28.96
C ALA A 174 -18.56 50.55 -27.58
N GLU A 175 -17.79 50.63 -26.48
CA GLU A 175 -18.30 50.52 -25.10
C GLU A 175 -18.96 51.82 -24.59
N ASN A 176 -18.50 53.00 -25.06
CA ASN A 176 -19.05 54.31 -24.66
C ASN A 176 -20.14 54.87 -25.59
N SER A 177 -20.63 54.11 -26.57
CA SER A 177 -21.73 54.56 -27.45
C SER A 177 -23.09 54.72 -26.74
N ALA A 178 -23.16 54.60 -25.41
CA ALA A 178 -24.38 54.84 -24.63
C ALA A 178 -24.48 56.25 -24.03
N THR A 179 -23.45 57.09 -24.11
CA THR A 179 -23.50 58.44 -23.52
C THR A 179 -22.65 59.41 -24.31
N GLU A 180 -23.28 60.15 -25.22
CA GLU A 180 -23.41 61.61 -25.09
C GLU A 180 -24.07 62.18 -26.35
N THR A 181 -25.12 62.98 -26.14
CA THR A 181 -25.85 63.83 -27.10
C THR A 181 -26.83 63.16 -28.07
N ALA A 182 -27.99 62.78 -27.54
CA ALA A 182 -29.27 63.09 -28.18
C ALA A 182 -30.21 63.60 -27.08
N ALA A 183 -30.97 64.66 -27.35
CA ALA A 183 -31.93 65.28 -26.43
C ALA A 183 -32.63 64.21 -25.58
N ASN A 184 -32.39 64.23 -24.26
CA ASN A 184 -32.82 63.17 -23.37
C ASN A 184 -34.35 63.10 -23.34
N ASP A 185 -34.93 62.25 -24.19
CA ASP A 185 -36.33 61.89 -24.18
C ASP A 185 -36.59 60.94 -23.01
N PHE A 186 -36.43 61.47 -21.79
CA PHE A 186 -36.61 60.74 -20.54
C PHE A 186 -38.02 60.12 -20.48
N GLU A 187 -38.99 60.73 -21.15
CA GLU A 187 -40.37 60.23 -21.24
C GLU A 187 -40.45 58.84 -21.87
N ASN A 188 -39.50 58.48 -22.74
CA ASN A 188 -39.42 57.16 -23.37
C ASN A 188 -38.54 56.15 -22.63
N TRP A 189 -37.87 56.54 -21.54
CA TRP A 189 -37.01 55.64 -20.79
C TRP A 189 -37.80 54.64 -19.93
N SER A 190 -37.21 53.47 -19.68
CA SER A 190 -37.75 52.52 -18.71
C SER A 190 -37.57 53.03 -17.28
N ASN A 191 -38.32 52.46 -16.33
CA ASN A 191 -38.19 52.83 -14.91
C ASN A 191 -36.77 52.58 -14.38
N ASP A 192 -36.12 51.50 -14.83
CA ASP A 192 -34.77 51.13 -14.41
C ASP A 192 -33.71 52.09 -14.96
N GLN A 193 -33.83 52.51 -16.23
CA GLN A 193 -32.94 53.50 -16.84
C GLN A 193 -33.03 54.86 -16.13
N LEU A 194 -34.24 55.27 -15.74
CA LEU A 194 -34.45 56.49 -14.97
C LEU A 194 -33.82 56.41 -13.57
N LYS A 195 -33.95 55.26 -12.90
CA LYS A 195 -33.34 55.01 -11.58
C LYS A 195 -31.82 55.02 -11.63
N GLU A 196 -31.23 54.42 -12.66
CA GLU A 196 -29.78 54.39 -12.86
C GLU A 196 -29.22 55.78 -13.13
N TYR A 197 -29.91 56.59 -13.93
CA TYR A 197 -29.52 57.99 -14.17
C TYR A 197 -29.65 58.87 -12.93
N LEU A 198 -30.74 58.73 -12.16
CA LEU A 198 -30.88 59.47 -10.90
C LEU A 198 -29.79 59.05 -9.90
N ALA A 199 -29.45 57.76 -9.83
CA ALA A 199 -28.35 57.27 -9.00
C ALA A 199 -26.98 57.82 -9.45
N SER A 200 -26.71 57.87 -10.76
CA SER A 200 -25.45 58.42 -11.29
C SER A 200 -25.31 59.93 -11.07
N LYS A 201 -26.43 60.65 -10.99
CA LYS A 201 -26.49 62.07 -10.60
C LYS A 201 -26.61 62.28 -9.08
N ASN A 202 -26.56 61.21 -8.29
CA ASN A 202 -26.67 61.22 -6.83
C ASN A 202 -27.99 61.85 -6.31
N ILE A 203 -29.08 61.66 -7.06
CA ILE A 203 -30.44 62.12 -6.75
C ILE A 203 -31.21 60.97 -6.10
N GLY A 204 -31.63 61.16 -4.85
CA GLY A 204 -32.37 60.15 -4.09
C GLY A 204 -33.79 59.95 -4.62
N TYR A 205 -34.20 58.69 -4.78
CA TYR A 205 -35.56 58.29 -5.16
C TYR A 205 -36.06 57.16 -4.27
N LYS A 206 -37.39 56.98 -4.18
CA LYS A 206 -37.98 55.82 -3.51
C LYS A 206 -37.83 54.59 -4.42
N PRO A 207 -37.39 53.42 -3.93
CA PRO A 207 -37.26 52.21 -4.76
C PRO A 207 -38.56 51.80 -5.47
N SER A 208 -39.71 52.09 -4.87
CA SER A 208 -41.05 51.84 -5.39
C SER A 208 -41.61 52.98 -6.27
N ALA A 209 -40.83 54.01 -6.58
CA ALA A 209 -41.28 55.15 -7.37
C ALA A 209 -41.72 54.73 -8.79
N THR A 210 -42.86 55.25 -9.20
CA THR A 210 -43.42 55.08 -10.53
C THR A 210 -42.66 55.92 -11.56
N LYS A 211 -42.79 55.58 -12.85
CA LYS A 211 -42.10 56.29 -13.94
C LYS A 211 -42.37 57.80 -13.91
N ALA A 212 -43.63 58.19 -13.69
CA ALA A 212 -44.03 59.59 -13.61
C ALA A 212 -43.43 60.33 -12.38
N GLU A 213 -43.13 59.63 -11.29
CA GLU A 213 -42.47 60.21 -10.12
C GLU A 213 -40.97 60.39 -10.36
N LEU A 214 -40.32 59.42 -11.01
CA LEU A 214 -38.90 59.49 -11.36
C LEU A 214 -38.63 60.62 -12.35
N LEU A 215 -39.50 60.81 -13.34
CA LEU A 215 -39.41 61.89 -14.32
C LEU A 215 -39.44 63.29 -13.68
N LYS A 216 -40.17 63.45 -12.57
CA LYS A 216 -40.23 64.74 -11.83
C LYS A 216 -38.95 65.06 -11.06
N LEU A 217 -38.14 64.05 -10.76
CA LEU A 217 -36.87 64.20 -10.03
C LEU A 217 -35.72 64.57 -10.97
N ILE A 218 -35.94 64.48 -12.28
CA ILE A 218 -34.94 64.88 -13.27
C ILE A 218 -34.83 66.41 -13.23
N PRO A 219 -33.63 66.97 -13.00
CA PRO A 219 -33.41 68.40 -13.05
C PRO A 219 -33.82 68.93 -14.43
N LYS A 220 -34.73 69.90 -14.44
CA LYS A 220 -34.99 70.68 -15.65
C LYS A 220 -33.88 71.72 -15.75
N GLU A 221 -33.24 71.82 -16.91
CA GLU A 221 -32.36 72.95 -17.24
C GLU A 221 -33.14 74.27 -17.21
#